data_AF-A0A8C1VVY1-F1
#
_entry.id   AF-A0A8C1VVY1-F1
#
_cell.length_a   1.000
_cell.length_b   1.000
_cell.length_c   1.000
_cell.angle_alpha   90.00
_cell.angle_beta   90.00
_cell.angle_gamma   90.00
#
_symmetry.space_group_name_H-M   'P 1'
#
loop_
_entity.id
_entity.type
_entity.pdbx_description
1 polymer ?
#
loop_
_entity_poly.entity_id
_entity_poly.type
_entity_poly.pdbx_seq_one_letter_code
_entity_poly.pdbx_strand_id
1 'polypeptide(L)'
;MGDQELLDLPMSQGKFEQIWGDLGFGELIKELPRTNSDAWLTAALPDGHFPDGLDLDLPENTDAAVPAHDVAPVVDSLPPPATVVPSTTDYPGEYDFQLRFNQSSTTKSATSTYSQMLNKLYCQLAKTCPVDILVGREPPKGAILRATAIYKKSEHVSEVVIRCPHHQSIAENNEGVSHRSHLIRVEGSQRVQYHEDPNTKRHSVTLPYESPQLGSVVTTILLNFMCNSSCMGGMNRRPILTILTMETFEGQVLGRRCFEVRVCACPGRDRKTEEVNLKKITGETVTGTKRKITPEDQISDQLAGPESTDEIYILHIRGKERFEMLRTINASLELMHMMPVADQEKYRQKRNTLKLDQASLQPKSGKKRLKDSD
;
A
#
# COMPACT_ATOMS: atom_id res chain seq x y z
N MET A 1 30.59 -30.88 -33.23
CA MET A 1 29.98 -29.97 -34.22
C MET A 1 28.50 -30.06 -33.96
N GLY A 2 27.93 -29.00 -33.40
CA GLY A 2 26.58 -29.01 -32.83
C GLY A 2 25.53 -28.67 -33.87
N ASP A 3 24.44 -29.43 -33.82
CA ASP A 3 23.17 -29.12 -34.47
C ASP A 3 22.48 -27.95 -33.75
N GLN A 4 22.06 -26.95 -34.51
CA GLN A 4 21.15 -25.92 -34.04
C GLN A 4 20.11 -25.63 -35.13
N GLU A 5 18.92 -26.21 -34.95
CA GLU A 5 17.69 -25.85 -35.65
C GLU A 5 17.33 -24.39 -35.34
N LEU A 6 17.10 -23.60 -36.40
CA LEU A 6 16.57 -22.24 -36.32
C LEU A 6 15.09 -22.31 -36.74
N LEU A 7 14.22 -22.36 -35.72
CA LEU A 7 12.77 -22.31 -35.86
C LEU A 7 12.32 -20.91 -36.30
N ASP A 8 11.85 -20.80 -37.53
CA ASP A 8 11.14 -19.62 -38.05
C ASP A 8 9.80 -19.41 -37.32
N LEU A 9 9.55 -18.16 -36.93
CA LEU A 9 8.34 -17.63 -36.28
C LEU A 9 7.91 -16.34 -37.04
N PRO A 10 6.65 -15.88 -36.93
CA PRO A 10 5.64 -16.23 -37.92
C PRO A 10 4.91 -14.99 -38.50
N MET A 11 4.04 -15.28 -39.48
CA MET A 11 2.84 -14.52 -39.82
C MET A 11 3.05 -13.13 -40.46
N SER A 12 2.92 -13.14 -41.79
CA SER A 12 2.81 -11.98 -42.67
C SER A 12 1.74 -10.98 -42.23
N GLN A 13 2.09 -9.69 -42.32
CA GLN A 13 1.30 -8.48 -42.05
C GLN A 13 -0.14 -8.45 -42.61
N GLY A 14 -0.47 -9.28 -43.62
CA GLY A 14 -1.76 -9.24 -44.31
C GLY A 14 -2.97 -9.77 -43.51
N LYS A 15 -2.77 -10.52 -42.43
CA LYS A 15 -3.91 -11.07 -41.64
C LYS A 15 -4.49 -10.11 -40.60
N PHE A 16 -3.80 -9.02 -40.30
CA PHE A 16 -4.21 -8.11 -39.21
C PHE A 16 -5.37 -7.20 -39.62
N GLU A 17 -5.33 -6.63 -40.83
CA GLU A 17 -6.37 -5.69 -41.30
C GLU A 17 -7.75 -6.35 -41.48
N GLN A 18 -7.77 -7.65 -41.79
CA GLN A 18 -9.00 -8.42 -41.97
C GLN A 18 -9.76 -8.62 -40.65
N ILE A 19 -9.04 -8.78 -39.54
CA ILE A 19 -9.63 -8.96 -38.20
C ILE A 19 -10.25 -7.65 -37.68
N TRP A 20 -9.63 -6.50 -37.98
CA TRP A 20 -10.16 -5.19 -37.59
C TRP A 20 -11.32 -4.70 -38.48
N GLY A 21 -11.37 -5.19 -39.73
CA GLY A 21 -12.50 -5.00 -40.64
C GLY A 21 -13.79 -5.64 -40.13
N ASP A 22 -13.72 -6.90 -39.65
CA ASP A 22 -14.87 -7.65 -39.13
C ASP A 22 -15.45 -7.08 -37.82
N LEU A 23 -14.65 -6.29 -37.08
CA LEU A 23 -15.06 -5.66 -35.83
C LEU A 23 -15.60 -4.22 -36.02
N GLY A 24 -15.74 -3.74 -37.25
CA GLY A 24 -16.36 -2.44 -37.56
C GLY A 24 -15.48 -1.22 -37.24
N PHE A 25 -14.18 -1.40 -37.01
CA PHE A 25 -13.22 -0.33 -36.70
C PHE A 25 -12.52 0.27 -37.93
N GLY A 26 -12.87 -0.17 -39.15
CA GLY A 26 -12.19 0.22 -40.39
C GLY A 26 -12.21 1.72 -40.71
N GLU A 27 -13.25 2.45 -40.29
CA GLU A 27 -13.35 3.91 -40.50
C GLU A 27 -12.44 4.69 -39.53
N LEU A 28 -12.18 4.18 -38.32
CA LEU A 28 -11.35 4.85 -37.31
C LEU A 28 -9.85 4.81 -37.67
N ILE A 29 -9.45 3.82 -38.46
CA ILE A 29 -8.06 3.68 -38.95
C ILE A 29 -7.74 4.72 -40.05
N LYS A 30 -8.76 5.23 -40.77
CA LYS A 30 -8.58 6.25 -41.81
C LYS A 30 -8.37 7.66 -41.24
N GLU A 31 -8.78 7.92 -40.00
CA GLU A 31 -8.61 9.23 -39.35
C GLU A 31 -7.30 9.38 -38.57
N LEU A 32 -6.46 8.33 -38.50
CA LEU A 32 -5.14 8.44 -37.88
C LEU A 32 -4.14 9.08 -38.86
N PRO A 33 -3.45 10.17 -38.50
CA PRO A 33 -2.43 10.77 -39.34
C PRO A 33 -1.29 9.76 -39.55
N ARG A 34 -1.13 9.30 -40.79
CA ARG A 34 0.04 8.53 -41.22
C ARG A 34 1.17 9.51 -41.49
N THR A 35 2.04 9.73 -40.51
CA THR A 35 3.29 10.49 -40.74
C THR A 35 4.49 9.59 -40.49
N ASN A 36 4.85 8.83 -41.52
CA ASN A 36 6.26 8.58 -41.83
C ASN A 36 6.86 9.94 -42.22
N SER A 37 7.75 10.49 -41.42
CA SER A 37 8.87 11.32 -41.89
C SER A 37 9.66 11.83 -40.69
N ASP A 38 10.98 11.67 -40.79
CA ASP A 38 12.03 12.20 -39.92
C ASP A 38 12.09 13.74 -39.95
N ALA A 39 11.01 14.43 -39.57
CA ALA A 39 10.93 15.89 -39.64
C ALA A 39 10.99 16.60 -38.26
N TRP A 40 10.96 15.86 -37.15
CA TRP A 40 11.09 16.45 -35.80
C TRP A 40 12.56 16.64 -35.38
N LEU A 41 13.49 15.86 -35.94
CA LEU A 41 14.88 15.82 -35.50
C LEU A 41 15.72 17.03 -35.98
N THR A 42 15.21 17.81 -36.93
CA THR A 42 15.94 18.96 -37.51
C THR A 42 15.50 20.31 -36.91
N ALA A 43 14.54 20.33 -35.98
CA ALA A 43 14.06 21.57 -35.36
C ALA A 43 14.81 21.96 -34.07
N ALA A 44 15.71 21.11 -33.56
CA ALA A 44 16.31 21.30 -32.24
C ALA A 44 17.69 21.99 -32.23
N LEU A 45 18.45 22.05 -33.33
CA LEU A 45 19.81 22.62 -33.35
C LEU A 45 20.22 23.10 -34.75
N PRO A 46 20.43 24.41 -35.00
CA PRO A 46 21.36 24.86 -36.01
C PRO A 46 22.78 24.89 -35.40
N ASP A 47 23.70 24.23 -36.10
CA ASP A 47 25.15 24.28 -35.92
C ASP A 47 25.73 23.40 -34.79
N GLY A 48 26.18 22.21 -35.20
CA GLY A 48 27.00 21.32 -34.40
C GLY A 48 28.49 21.68 -34.46
N HIS A 49 29.19 21.36 -33.38
CA HIS A 49 30.55 20.80 -33.39
C HIS A 49 30.92 20.34 -31.96
N PHE A 50 31.28 19.07 -31.82
CA PHE A 50 31.95 18.55 -30.63
C PHE A 50 33.46 18.77 -30.77
N PRO A 51 34.17 19.20 -29.72
CA PRO A 51 35.57 18.86 -29.55
C PRO A 51 35.76 17.94 -28.33
N ASP A 52 36.45 16.83 -28.58
CA ASP A 52 37.10 15.99 -27.59
C ASP A 52 38.15 16.78 -26.78
N GLY A 53 38.25 16.44 -25.49
CA GLY A 53 39.44 16.68 -24.67
C GLY A 53 39.49 18.03 -23.95
N LEU A 54 39.23 18.02 -22.64
CA LEU A 54 39.75 19.03 -21.72
C LEU A 54 40.25 18.37 -20.43
N ASP A 55 41.57 18.18 -20.44
CA ASP A 55 42.48 18.08 -19.32
C ASP A 55 42.26 19.24 -18.33
N LEU A 56 42.25 18.97 -17.02
CA LEU A 56 42.20 20.02 -15.99
C LEU A 56 43.25 19.73 -14.91
N ASP A 57 44.26 20.59 -14.94
CA ASP A 57 45.48 20.66 -14.15
C ASP A 57 45.30 20.62 -12.62
N LEU A 58 46.19 19.87 -11.98
CA LEU A 58 46.53 19.95 -10.55
C LEU A 58 47.50 21.12 -10.31
N PRO A 59 47.41 21.83 -9.16
CA PRO A 59 48.53 22.60 -8.66
C PRO A 59 49.23 21.87 -7.51
N GLU A 60 50.52 21.63 -7.70
CA GLU A 60 51.49 21.19 -6.71
C GLU A 60 52.28 22.42 -6.21
N ASN A 61 52.40 22.61 -4.89
CA ASN A 61 53.61 23.20 -4.27
C ASN A 61 53.63 23.08 -2.73
N THR A 62 54.51 22.17 -2.29
CA THR A 62 55.50 22.17 -1.20
C THR A 62 55.47 23.13 0.00
N ASP A 63 55.65 22.49 1.18
CA ASP A 63 56.42 22.84 2.40
C ASP A 63 56.13 24.10 3.24
N ALA A 64 55.63 23.87 4.47
CA ALA A 64 56.19 24.43 5.72
C ALA A 64 55.55 23.83 7.01
N ALA A 65 56.40 23.15 7.80
CA ALA A 65 56.47 23.04 9.27
C ALA A 65 55.20 22.96 10.17
N VAL A 66 55.16 21.88 10.96
CA VAL A 66 54.33 21.60 12.15
C VAL A 66 54.61 22.59 13.30
N PRO A 67 53.64 22.78 14.23
CA PRO A 67 53.85 22.14 15.54
C PRO A 67 52.60 21.45 16.11
N ALA A 68 52.88 20.45 16.94
CA ALA A 68 51.97 19.51 17.56
C ALA A 68 51.10 20.12 18.67
N HIS A 69 49.82 19.73 18.72
CA HIS A 69 49.01 19.74 19.93
C HIS A 69 48.26 18.41 20.07
N ASP A 70 48.61 17.68 21.13
CA ASP A 70 47.88 16.54 21.68
C ASP A 70 46.42 16.92 21.96
N VAL A 71 45.47 16.18 21.38
CA VAL A 71 44.10 16.08 21.92
C VAL A 71 43.63 14.64 21.81
N ALA A 72 43.35 14.06 22.97
CA ALA A 72 42.81 12.72 23.21
C ALA A 72 41.50 12.44 22.43
N PRO A 73 41.11 11.16 22.24
CA PRO A 73 39.84 10.85 21.58
C PRO A 73 38.70 11.19 22.54
N VAL A 74 37.94 12.23 22.21
CA VAL A 74 36.61 12.43 22.81
C VAL A 74 35.74 11.31 22.29
N VAL A 75 35.42 10.36 23.16
CA VAL A 75 34.36 9.37 22.93
C VAL A 75 33.07 10.18 22.89
N ASP A 76 32.56 10.38 21.67
CA ASP A 76 31.27 11.02 21.43
C ASP A 76 30.18 10.06 21.92
N SER A 77 29.86 10.16 23.21
CA SER A 77 28.76 9.45 23.88
C SER A 77 27.43 10.17 23.61
N LEU A 78 27.13 10.40 22.33
CA LEU A 78 25.78 10.68 21.89
C LEU A 78 25.11 9.33 21.58
N PRO A 79 23.90 9.06 22.12
CA PRO A 79 23.13 7.91 21.67
C PRO A 79 23.00 7.98 20.14
N PRO A 80 23.11 6.85 19.43
CA PRO A 80 23.17 6.85 17.97
C PRO A 80 21.98 7.65 17.42
N PRO A 81 22.21 8.60 16.50
CA PRO A 81 21.14 9.40 15.95
C PRO A 81 20.08 8.46 15.41
N ALA A 82 18.85 8.61 15.88
CA ALA A 82 17.73 7.81 15.42
C ALA A 82 17.73 7.83 13.89
N THR A 83 17.89 6.65 13.29
CA THR A 83 17.95 6.52 11.83
C THR A 83 16.69 7.12 11.21
N VAL A 84 16.85 7.94 10.17
CA VAL A 84 15.76 8.64 9.48
C VAL A 84 14.60 7.72 9.14
N VAL A 85 14.90 6.45 8.82
CA VAL A 85 13.91 5.38 8.64
C VAL A 85 14.16 4.27 9.67
N PRO A 86 13.26 4.06 10.64
CA PRO A 86 13.38 2.94 11.56
C PRO A 86 13.21 1.62 10.80
N SER A 87 14.03 0.64 11.14
CA SER A 87 13.91 -0.69 10.52
C SER A 87 12.60 -1.37 10.92
N THR A 88 11.93 -1.95 9.93
CA THR A 88 10.62 -2.61 10.04
C THR A 88 10.71 -4.13 10.12
N THR A 89 11.93 -4.66 10.18
CA THR A 89 12.17 -6.10 10.24
C THR A 89 11.91 -6.61 11.64
N ASP A 90 11.08 -7.64 11.76
CA ASP A 90 10.79 -8.29 13.02
C ASP A 90 12.05 -8.93 13.62
N TYR A 91 12.31 -8.61 14.89
CA TYR A 91 13.47 -9.05 15.65
C TYR A 91 13.01 -9.55 17.02
N PRO A 92 12.93 -10.87 17.25
CA PRO A 92 12.58 -11.42 18.57
C PRO A 92 13.56 -10.98 19.66
N GLY A 93 14.84 -10.83 19.28
CA GLY A 93 15.94 -10.64 20.21
C GLY A 93 16.15 -11.81 21.17
N GLU A 94 17.00 -11.59 22.16
CA GLU A 94 17.43 -12.63 23.11
C GLU A 94 16.31 -13.04 24.09
N TYR A 95 15.30 -12.19 24.24
CA TYR A 95 14.18 -12.38 25.16
C TYR A 95 12.93 -12.96 24.48
N ASP A 96 13.03 -13.33 23.20
CA ASP A 96 11.91 -13.83 22.37
C ASP A 96 10.66 -12.93 22.47
N PHE A 97 10.86 -11.64 22.19
CA PHE A 97 9.83 -10.63 22.22
C PHE A 97 8.76 -10.94 21.16
N GLN A 98 7.53 -11.18 21.58
CA GLN A 98 6.41 -11.51 20.70
C GLN A 98 5.17 -10.71 21.08
N LEU A 99 4.31 -10.46 20.08
CA LEU A 99 3.02 -9.81 20.28
C LEU A 99 1.91 -10.81 20.06
N ARG A 100 0.95 -10.81 20.97
CA ARG A 100 -0.30 -11.54 20.82
C ARG A 100 -1.45 -10.56 20.91
N PHE A 101 -2.41 -10.74 20.02
CA PHE A 101 -3.64 -9.98 20.04
C PHE A 101 -4.76 -10.93 20.45
N ASN A 102 -5.56 -10.52 21.43
CA ASN A 102 -6.73 -11.29 21.79
C ASN A 102 -7.67 -11.32 20.58
N GLN A 103 -8.05 -12.52 20.16
CA GLN A 103 -8.82 -12.74 18.94
C GLN A 103 -10.27 -12.27 19.16
N SER A 104 -10.49 -10.97 19.04
CA SER A 104 -11.80 -10.38 19.17
C SER A 104 -12.64 -10.69 17.92
N SER A 105 -13.92 -10.97 18.19
CA SER A 105 -14.91 -11.37 17.19
C SER A 105 -14.95 -10.42 15.99
N THR A 106 -15.32 -10.94 14.82
CA THR A 106 -15.55 -10.15 13.60
C THR A 106 -17.00 -9.63 13.47
N THR A 107 -17.70 -9.52 14.60
CA THR A 107 -19.06 -8.96 14.68
C THR A 107 -19.07 -7.47 14.33
N LYS A 108 -20.21 -6.94 13.87
CA LYS A 108 -20.40 -5.51 13.57
C LYS A 108 -20.11 -4.58 14.77
N SER A 109 -20.29 -5.08 15.99
CA SER A 109 -20.04 -4.36 17.24
C SER A 109 -18.57 -4.41 17.72
N ALA A 110 -17.68 -5.10 17.01
CA ALA A 110 -16.28 -5.19 17.42
C ALA A 110 -15.58 -3.83 17.28
N THR A 111 -15.09 -3.31 18.41
CA THR A 111 -14.34 -2.04 18.48
C THR A 111 -12.89 -2.19 18.04
N SER A 112 -12.34 -3.39 18.15
CA SER A 112 -11.00 -3.77 17.71
C SER A 112 -11.00 -5.24 17.27
N THR A 113 -10.27 -5.59 16.22
CA THR A 113 -10.07 -6.97 15.75
C THR A 113 -8.74 -7.11 15.03
N TYR A 114 -8.07 -8.24 15.24
CA TYR A 114 -6.75 -8.51 14.66
C TYR A 114 -6.81 -9.67 13.67
N SER A 115 -6.25 -9.46 12.48
CA SER A 115 -6.07 -10.49 11.47
C SER A 115 -4.65 -11.03 11.53
N GLN A 116 -4.52 -12.31 11.91
CA GLN A 116 -3.24 -13.02 11.91
C GLN A 116 -2.69 -13.20 10.49
N MET A 117 -3.57 -13.48 9.52
CA MET A 117 -3.17 -13.69 8.11
C MET A 117 -2.54 -12.44 7.49
N LEU A 118 -3.04 -11.26 7.85
CA LEU A 118 -2.55 -9.98 7.33
C LEU A 118 -1.52 -9.29 8.24
N ASN A 119 -1.23 -9.85 9.42
CA ASN A 119 -0.51 -9.17 10.49
C ASN A 119 -1.02 -7.72 10.69
N LYS A 120 -2.35 -7.59 10.82
CA LYS A 120 -3.04 -6.29 10.72
C LYS A 120 -4.12 -6.12 11.77
N LEU A 121 -4.01 -5.05 12.54
CA LEU A 121 -4.97 -4.59 13.54
C LEU A 121 -5.99 -3.64 12.90
N TYR A 122 -7.27 -3.91 13.11
CA TYR A 122 -8.38 -3.05 12.73
C TYR A 122 -9.02 -2.51 14.00
N CYS A 123 -9.12 -1.21 14.15
CA CYS A 123 -9.67 -0.60 15.35
C CYS A 123 -10.51 0.64 15.05
N GLN A 124 -11.39 0.98 15.98
CA GLN A 124 -12.15 2.22 15.94
C GLN A 124 -11.33 3.40 16.50
N LEU A 125 -11.67 4.60 16.03
CA LEU A 125 -11.10 5.85 16.51
C LEU A 125 -11.20 5.96 18.04
N ALA A 126 -10.07 6.28 18.68
CA ALA A 126 -9.96 6.53 20.12
C ALA A 126 -10.48 5.37 21.01
N LYS A 127 -10.62 4.16 20.47
CA LYS A 127 -10.97 2.96 21.25
C LYS A 127 -9.72 2.21 21.66
N THR A 128 -9.79 1.65 22.87
CA THR A 128 -8.73 0.89 23.51
C THR A 128 -8.48 -0.42 22.78
N CYS A 129 -7.23 -0.67 22.42
CA CYS A 129 -6.77 -1.88 21.75
C CYS A 129 -5.76 -2.60 22.64
N PRO A 130 -6.15 -3.71 23.28
CA PRO A 130 -5.22 -4.49 24.08
C PRO A 130 -4.22 -5.23 23.19
N VAL A 131 -2.94 -5.11 23.51
CA VAL A 131 -1.84 -5.83 22.88
C VAL A 131 -1.11 -6.59 23.99
N ASP A 132 -1.12 -7.91 23.91
CA ASP A 132 -0.40 -8.76 24.85
C ASP A 132 1.06 -8.88 24.40
N ILE A 133 1.96 -8.68 25.33
CA ILE A 133 3.40 -8.81 25.16
C ILE A 133 3.82 -10.10 25.83
N LEU A 134 4.50 -10.94 25.05
CA LEU A 134 5.10 -12.18 25.49
C LEU A 134 6.61 -12.03 25.44
N VAL A 135 7.25 -12.45 26.52
CA VAL A 135 8.70 -12.53 26.64
C VAL A 135 9.06 -13.93 27.14
N GLY A 136 10.00 -14.59 26.48
CA GLY A 136 10.48 -15.92 26.86
C GLY A 136 11.42 -15.89 28.06
N ARG A 137 12.10 -14.76 28.30
CA ARG A 137 12.97 -14.53 29.46
C ARG A 137 12.69 -13.15 30.05
N GLU A 138 12.90 -13.00 31.34
CA GLU A 138 12.71 -11.72 32.02
C GLU A 138 13.73 -10.69 31.51
N PRO A 139 13.28 -9.53 30.99
CA PRO A 139 14.18 -8.50 30.49
C PRO A 139 14.92 -7.79 31.64
N PRO A 140 15.99 -7.04 31.33
CA PRO A 140 16.73 -6.27 32.33
C PRO A 140 15.83 -5.28 33.07
N LYS A 141 16.16 -5.01 34.35
CA LYS A 141 15.42 -4.04 35.16
C LYS A 141 15.47 -2.66 34.50
N GLY A 142 14.31 -2.02 34.39
CA GLY A 142 14.18 -0.72 33.73
C GLY A 142 14.02 -0.78 32.21
N ALA A 143 13.71 -1.96 31.64
CA ALA A 143 13.29 -2.06 30.25
C ALA A 143 12.07 -1.17 29.97
N ILE A 144 12.02 -0.60 28.77
CA ILE A 144 10.93 0.24 28.30
C ILE A 144 10.36 -0.34 27.00
N LEU A 145 9.08 -0.08 26.78
CA LEU A 145 8.37 -0.37 25.55
C LEU A 145 8.15 0.94 24.81
N ARG A 146 8.48 0.97 23.51
CA ARG A 146 8.25 2.12 22.64
C ARG A 146 7.33 1.73 21.49
N ALA A 147 6.28 2.52 21.26
CA ALA A 147 5.44 2.41 20.08
C ALA A 147 5.68 3.60 19.14
N THR A 148 5.96 3.31 17.87
CA THR A 148 6.19 4.32 16.83
C THR A 148 5.38 3.97 15.58
N ALA A 149 4.72 4.96 14.98
CA ALA A 149 3.99 4.78 13.73
C ALA A 149 4.81 5.28 12.53
N ILE A 150 4.81 4.50 11.45
CA ILE A 150 5.40 4.89 10.16
C ILE A 150 4.44 4.55 9.01
N TYR A 151 4.63 5.16 7.84
CA TYR A 151 3.91 4.72 6.64
C TYR A 151 4.52 3.44 6.06
N LYS A 152 3.67 2.51 5.61
CA LYS A 152 4.10 1.22 5.05
C LYS A 152 4.73 1.36 3.66
N LYS A 153 4.24 2.30 2.85
CA LYS A 153 4.77 2.54 1.50
C LYS A 153 6.10 3.29 1.58
N SER A 154 7.09 2.85 0.79
CA SER A 154 8.41 3.49 0.69
C SER A 154 8.34 4.96 0.27
N GLU A 155 7.37 5.30 -0.59
CA GLU A 155 7.11 6.68 -1.05
C GLU A 155 6.86 7.68 0.08
N HIS A 156 6.33 7.22 1.22
CA HIS A 156 5.95 8.06 2.34
C HIS A 156 6.72 7.74 3.62
N VAL A 157 7.72 6.86 3.57
CA VAL A 157 8.39 6.39 4.79
C VAL A 157 9.14 7.52 5.52
N SER A 158 9.64 8.51 4.78
CA SER A 158 10.30 9.71 5.33
C SER A 158 9.31 10.67 6.01
N GLU A 159 8.03 10.61 5.67
CA GLU A 159 7.01 11.46 6.28
C GLU A 159 6.68 11.00 7.70
N VAL A 160 6.37 11.98 8.56
CA VAL A 160 5.93 11.71 9.93
C VAL A 160 4.44 11.41 9.95
N VAL A 161 4.06 10.37 10.71
CA VAL A 161 2.66 10.04 10.93
C VAL A 161 2.10 10.94 12.03
N ILE A 162 1.34 11.95 11.62
CA ILE A 162 0.67 12.91 12.51
C ILE A 162 -0.85 12.82 12.40
N ARG A 163 -1.55 13.32 13.42
CA ARG A 163 -3.01 13.49 13.38
C ARG A 163 -3.41 14.58 12.40
N CYS A 164 -4.61 14.51 11.83
CA CYS A 164 -5.10 15.60 10.98
C CYS A 164 -5.40 16.86 11.82
N PRO A 165 -5.30 18.08 11.23
CA PRO A 165 -5.57 19.33 11.94
C PRO A 165 -6.92 19.35 12.67
N HIS A 166 -7.95 18.75 12.06
CA HIS A 166 -9.28 18.66 12.65
C HIS A 166 -9.31 17.88 13.97
N HIS A 167 -8.69 16.71 14.03
CA HIS A 167 -8.63 15.93 15.28
C HIS A 167 -7.63 16.52 16.29
N GLN A 168 -6.64 17.29 15.85
CA GLN A 168 -5.76 18.04 16.74
C GLN A 168 -6.50 19.21 17.43
N SER A 169 -7.47 19.83 16.75
CA SER A 169 -8.23 20.97 17.30
C SER A 169 -9.42 20.58 18.18
N ILE A 170 -10.00 19.38 18.03
CA ILE A 170 -11.16 18.94 18.82
C ILE A 170 -10.79 18.75 20.30
N ALA A 171 -11.49 19.41 21.22
CA ALA A 171 -11.19 19.37 22.65
C ALA A 171 -11.57 18.05 23.35
N GLU A 172 -12.65 17.38 22.93
CA GLU A 172 -13.21 16.18 23.60
C GLU A 172 -12.20 15.04 23.78
N ASN A 173 -11.31 14.85 22.81
CA ASN A 173 -10.25 13.84 22.85
C ASN A 173 -8.90 14.39 23.30
N ASN A 174 -8.80 15.67 23.65
CA ASN A 174 -7.54 16.37 23.95
C ASN A 174 -7.55 17.05 25.33
N GLU A 175 -8.62 16.91 26.11
CA GLU A 175 -8.74 17.49 27.44
C GLU A 175 -7.73 16.83 28.40
N GLY A 176 -6.84 17.64 28.99
CA GLY A 176 -5.78 17.18 29.88
C GLY A 176 -4.55 16.54 29.20
N VAL A 177 -4.50 16.48 27.86
CA VAL A 177 -3.40 15.82 27.13
C VAL A 177 -2.48 16.85 26.44
N SER A 178 -1.23 16.94 26.90
CA SER A 178 -0.18 17.80 26.34
C SER A 178 0.23 17.42 24.90
N HIS A 179 0.02 16.17 24.51
CA HIS A 179 0.52 15.60 23.25
C HIS A 179 -0.60 15.44 22.20
N ARG A 180 -1.08 16.58 21.67
CA ARG A 180 -2.20 16.63 20.71
C ARG A 180 -1.84 16.12 19.31
N SER A 181 -0.56 16.16 18.92
CA SER A 181 -0.05 15.73 17.62
C SER A 181 0.11 14.20 17.49
N HIS A 182 0.33 13.50 18.60
CA HIS A 182 0.63 12.07 18.64
C HIS A 182 -0.56 11.20 18.20
N LEU A 183 -0.35 10.34 17.20
CA LEU A 183 -1.36 9.39 16.73
C LEU A 183 -1.66 8.29 17.74
N ILE A 184 -0.60 7.69 18.30
CA ILE A 184 -0.69 6.56 19.25
C ILE A 184 -0.68 7.12 20.67
N ARG A 185 -1.61 6.64 21.50
CA ARG A 185 -1.65 6.89 22.94
C ARG A 185 -1.70 5.58 23.69
N VAL A 186 -1.30 5.63 24.96
CA VAL A 186 -1.35 4.50 25.88
C VAL A 186 -2.33 4.82 26.99
N GLU A 187 -3.24 3.90 27.30
CA GLU A 187 -4.23 4.00 28.36
C GLU A 187 -3.83 3.10 29.55
N GLY A 188 -4.29 3.41 30.76
CA GLY A 188 -4.10 2.58 31.95
C GLY A 188 -2.77 2.77 32.70
N SER A 189 -1.86 3.61 32.22
CA SER A 189 -0.62 3.96 32.94
C SER A 189 -0.35 5.46 32.94
N GLN A 190 0.06 5.99 34.09
CA GLN A 190 0.47 7.40 34.26
C GLN A 190 1.96 7.62 34.00
N ARG A 191 2.75 6.54 33.85
CA ARG A 191 4.21 6.61 33.61
C ARG A 191 4.57 6.68 32.14
N VAL A 192 3.57 6.94 31.29
CA VAL A 192 3.73 7.06 29.84
C VAL A 192 4.45 8.37 29.53
N GLN A 193 5.46 8.30 28.67
CA GLN A 193 6.15 9.48 28.16
C GLN A 193 5.96 9.57 26.64
N TYR A 194 5.67 10.78 26.17
CA TYR A 194 5.51 11.05 24.75
C TYR A 194 6.75 11.80 24.28
N HIS A 195 7.41 11.25 23.27
CA HIS A 195 8.67 11.75 22.75
C HIS A 195 8.50 12.20 21.30
N GLU A 196 8.98 13.40 21.01
CA GLU A 196 9.16 13.89 19.65
C GLU A 196 10.67 13.99 19.40
N ASP A 197 11.17 13.21 18.45
CA ASP A 197 12.59 13.25 18.11
C ASP A 197 12.92 14.61 17.46
N PRO A 198 13.86 15.39 18.03
CA PRO A 198 14.22 16.70 17.46
C PRO A 198 14.76 16.61 16.03
N ASN A 199 15.38 15.48 15.65
CA ASN A 199 16.02 15.27 14.37
C ASN A 199 15.03 14.75 13.32
N THR A 200 14.36 13.62 13.62
CA THR A 200 13.43 13.00 12.66
C THR A 200 12.00 13.53 12.74
N LYS A 201 11.68 14.34 13.77
CA LYS A 201 10.33 14.80 14.12
C LYS A 201 9.34 13.66 14.35
N ARG A 202 9.82 12.43 14.50
CA ARG A 202 8.95 11.28 14.72
C ARG A 202 8.38 11.29 16.12
N HIS A 203 7.09 10.99 16.18
CA HIS A 203 6.38 10.80 17.43
C HIS A 203 6.51 9.35 17.87
N SER A 204 6.98 9.16 19.09
CA SER A 204 6.98 7.87 19.77
C SER A 204 6.37 8.00 21.16
N VAL A 205 5.83 6.91 21.67
CA VAL A 205 5.33 6.83 23.04
C VAL A 205 6.06 5.71 23.76
N THR A 206 6.58 6.00 24.94
CA THR A 206 7.29 5.05 25.78
C THR A 206 6.52 4.74 27.06
N LEU A 207 6.60 3.49 27.49
CA LEU A 207 5.98 2.96 28.68
C LEU A 207 7.00 2.06 29.39
N PRO A 208 7.22 2.16 30.70
CA PRO A 208 8.03 1.19 31.43
C PRO A 208 7.47 -0.23 31.28
N TYR A 209 8.33 -1.20 30.99
CA TYR A 209 7.92 -2.59 30.97
C TYR A 209 7.60 -3.06 32.39
N GLU A 210 6.41 -3.62 32.59
CA GLU A 210 5.98 -4.23 33.83
C GLU A 210 5.92 -5.75 33.64
N SER A 211 6.52 -6.50 34.56
CA SER A 211 6.47 -7.95 34.55
C SER A 211 5.01 -8.44 34.67
N PRO A 212 4.65 -9.56 34.03
CA PRO A 212 3.32 -10.15 34.18
C PRO A 212 2.95 -10.36 35.64
N GLN A 213 1.67 -10.19 35.97
CA GLN A 213 1.16 -10.50 37.31
C GLN A 213 1.35 -12.00 37.61
N LEU A 214 1.47 -12.36 38.89
CA LEU A 214 1.61 -13.76 39.31
C LEU A 214 0.45 -14.60 38.74
N GLY A 215 0.78 -15.66 38.00
CA GLY A 215 -0.20 -16.53 37.32
C GLY A 215 -0.57 -16.09 35.90
N SER A 216 -0.13 -14.92 35.44
CA SER A 216 -0.15 -14.52 34.03
C SER A 216 1.21 -14.76 33.39
N VAL A 217 1.19 -15.12 32.11
CA VAL A 217 2.40 -15.25 31.28
C VAL A 217 2.60 -14.03 30.38
N VAL A 218 1.63 -13.10 30.37
CA VAL A 218 1.61 -11.97 29.43
C VAL A 218 1.44 -10.64 30.15
N THR A 219 2.04 -9.60 29.58
CA THR A 219 1.83 -8.20 29.97
C THR A 219 0.98 -7.53 28.90
N THR A 220 -0.21 -7.04 29.25
CA THR A 220 -1.08 -6.36 28.28
C THR A 220 -0.88 -4.86 28.33
N ILE A 221 -0.59 -4.25 27.18
CA ILE A 221 -0.60 -2.79 27.00
C ILE A 221 -1.87 -2.36 26.27
N LEU A 222 -2.39 -1.18 26.59
CA LEU A 222 -3.61 -0.66 26.02
C LEU A 222 -3.28 0.51 25.08
N LEU A 223 -3.37 0.28 23.77
CA LEU A 223 -3.08 1.28 22.75
C LEU A 223 -4.35 1.93 22.20
N ASN A 224 -4.32 3.24 21.97
CA ASN A 224 -5.43 3.99 21.39
C ASN A 224 -4.92 4.78 20.18
N PHE A 225 -5.66 4.72 19.07
CA PHE A 225 -5.32 5.43 17.84
C PHE A 225 -6.27 6.61 17.63
N MET A 226 -5.71 7.82 17.60
CA MET A 226 -6.47 9.08 17.76
C MET A 226 -6.81 9.79 16.44
N CYS A 227 -6.69 9.10 15.30
CA CYS A 227 -7.07 9.62 13.99
C CYS A 227 -7.49 8.47 13.07
N ASN A 228 -8.52 8.66 12.24
CA ASN A 228 -8.91 7.65 11.27
C ASN A 228 -7.88 7.56 10.15
N SER A 229 -7.67 6.35 9.60
CA SER A 229 -6.76 6.16 8.47
C SER A 229 -7.20 6.94 7.23
N SER A 230 -8.49 7.26 7.09
CA SER A 230 -9.06 8.04 5.98
C SER A 230 -8.99 9.56 6.15
N CYS A 231 -8.53 10.08 7.29
CA CYS A 231 -8.54 11.53 7.54
C CYS A 231 -7.65 12.30 6.57
N MET A 232 -8.25 13.30 5.92
CA MET A 232 -7.55 14.26 5.07
C MET A 232 -6.63 15.15 5.92
N GLY A 233 -5.43 15.47 5.43
CA GLY A 233 -4.43 16.24 6.17
C GLY A 233 -3.72 15.48 7.30
N GLY A 234 -3.92 14.16 7.41
CA GLY A 234 -3.14 13.28 8.29
C GLY A 234 -2.65 12.06 7.51
N MET A 235 -3.15 10.87 7.86
CA MET A 235 -2.81 9.63 7.15
C MET A 235 -3.32 9.59 5.70
N ASN A 236 -4.46 10.20 5.39
CA ASN A 236 -5.00 10.31 4.02
C ASN A 236 -5.06 8.97 3.25
N ARG A 237 -5.65 7.94 3.87
CA ARG A 237 -5.80 6.56 3.35
C ARG A 237 -4.49 5.81 3.10
N ARG A 238 -3.34 6.34 3.54
CA ARG A 238 -2.05 5.65 3.47
C ARG A 238 -1.95 4.61 4.59
N PRO A 239 -1.58 3.36 4.28
CA PRO A 239 -1.42 2.31 5.29
C PRO A 239 -0.24 2.64 6.20
N ILE A 240 -0.41 2.38 7.50
CA ILE A 240 0.61 2.61 8.52
C ILE A 240 1.05 1.29 9.14
N LEU A 241 2.32 1.25 9.52
CA LEU A 241 2.91 0.19 10.32
C LEU A 241 3.19 0.74 11.71
N THR A 242 2.79 0.00 12.74
CA THR A 242 3.18 0.29 14.11
C THR A 242 4.35 -0.60 14.48
N ILE A 243 5.45 0.01 14.89
CA ILE A 243 6.65 -0.64 15.37
C ILE A 243 6.59 -0.60 16.90
N LEU A 244 6.55 -1.78 17.53
CA LEU A 244 6.71 -1.93 18.96
C LEU A 244 8.12 -2.44 19.24
N THR A 245 8.91 -1.66 19.96
CA THR A 245 10.26 -2.04 20.41
C THR A 245 10.28 -2.22 21.91
N MET A 246 11.05 -3.20 22.37
CA MET A 246 11.52 -3.29 23.74
C MET A 246 12.95 -2.77 23.77
N GLU A 247 13.22 -1.80 24.62
CA GLU A 247 14.50 -1.09 24.70
C GLU A 247 15.01 -1.08 26.15
N THR A 248 16.33 -0.95 26.31
CA THR A 248 16.93 -0.60 27.61
C THR A 248 16.68 0.89 27.92
N PHE A 249 16.93 1.30 29.15
CA PHE A 249 16.89 2.73 29.53
C PHE A 249 17.87 3.60 28.70
N GLU A 250 18.95 2.99 28.20
CA GLU A 250 19.96 3.64 27.35
C GLU A 250 19.56 3.69 25.87
N GLY A 251 18.40 3.13 25.49
CA GLY A 251 17.89 3.15 24.12
C GLY A 251 18.37 1.99 23.24
N GLN A 252 19.00 0.96 23.81
CA GLN A 252 19.39 -0.24 23.06
C GLN A 252 18.16 -1.12 22.80
N VAL A 253 17.91 -1.47 21.54
CA VAL A 253 16.78 -2.31 21.15
C VAL A 253 17.05 -3.77 21.52
N LEU A 254 16.26 -4.30 22.46
CA LEU A 254 16.28 -5.70 22.89
C LEU A 254 15.37 -6.58 22.04
N GLY A 255 14.32 -6.01 21.45
CA GLY A 255 13.35 -6.73 20.62
C GLY A 255 12.48 -5.75 19.82
N ARG A 256 11.98 -6.20 18.68
CA ARG A 256 11.12 -5.42 17.78
C ARG A 256 10.08 -6.30 17.10
N ARG A 257 8.84 -5.84 17.11
CA ARG A 257 7.76 -6.44 16.33
C ARG A 257 6.95 -5.35 15.64
N CYS A 258 6.58 -5.61 14.39
CA CYS A 258 5.83 -4.68 13.59
C CYS A 258 4.49 -5.30 13.18
N PHE A 259 3.44 -4.50 13.19
CA PHE A 259 2.12 -4.90 12.70
C PHE A 259 1.44 -3.73 12.01
N GLU A 260 0.61 -4.04 11.00
CA GLU A 260 -0.14 -3.01 10.27
C GLU A 260 -1.34 -2.55 11.09
N VAL A 261 -1.70 -1.27 11.00
CA VAL A 261 -2.88 -0.73 11.69
C VAL A 261 -3.80 -0.01 10.72
N ARG A 262 -5.09 -0.29 10.83
CA ARG A 262 -6.17 0.42 10.14
C ARG A 262 -7.21 0.92 11.12
N VAL A 263 -7.29 2.24 11.25
CA VAL A 263 -8.30 2.91 12.08
C VAL A 263 -9.52 3.21 11.21
N CYS A 264 -10.63 2.54 11.50
CA CYS A 264 -11.85 2.55 10.68
C CYS A 264 -13.12 2.45 11.54
N ALA A 265 -14.25 2.86 10.99
CA ALA A 265 -15.53 2.84 11.71
C ALA A 265 -16.07 1.41 11.96
N CYS A 266 -15.77 0.47 11.05
CA CYS A 266 -16.29 -0.90 11.09
C CYS A 266 -15.16 -1.95 10.96
N PRO A 267 -14.37 -2.21 12.02
CA PRO A 267 -13.22 -3.12 11.98
C PRO A 267 -13.53 -4.51 11.42
N GLY A 268 -14.62 -5.14 11.88
CA GLY A 268 -14.99 -6.49 11.45
C GLY A 268 -15.33 -6.61 9.95
N ARG A 269 -15.92 -5.57 9.35
CA ARG A 269 -16.23 -5.54 7.91
C ARG A 269 -14.96 -5.39 7.09
N ASP A 270 -14.13 -4.41 7.44
CA ASP A 270 -12.90 -4.12 6.71
C ASP A 270 -11.93 -5.32 6.80
N ARG A 271 -11.82 -5.94 7.98
CA ARG A 271 -11.06 -7.19 8.17
C ARG A 271 -11.54 -8.30 7.23
N LYS A 272 -12.84 -8.63 7.22
CA LYS A 272 -13.39 -9.69 6.35
C LYS A 272 -13.14 -9.39 4.88
N THR A 273 -13.30 -8.14 4.48
CA THR A 273 -13.14 -7.72 3.08
C THR A 273 -11.68 -7.88 2.63
N GLU A 274 -10.73 -7.44 3.45
CA GLU A 274 -9.30 -7.57 3.14
C GLU A 274 -8.80 -9.02 3.25
N GLU A 275 -9.30 -9.83 4.20
CA GLU A 275 -8.96 -11.26 4.28
C GLU A 275 -9.48 -12.04 3.06
N VAL A 276 -10.70 -11.75 2.59
CA VAL A 276 -11.25 -12.36 1.36
C VAL A 276 -10.43 -11.92 0.14
N ASN A 277 -10.02 -10.65 0.08
CA ASN A 277 -9.16 -10.16 -1.00
C ASN A 277 -7.81 -10.89 -1.00
N LEU A 278 -7.17 -11.02 0.17
CA LEU A 278 -5.92 -11.78 0.29
C LEU A 278 -6.08 -13.22 -0.19
N LYS A 279 -7.14 -13.92 0.23
CA LYS A 279 -7.39 -15.31 -0.18
C LYS A 279 -7.61 -15.46 -1.69
N LYS A 280 -8.24 -14.47 -2.34
CA LYS A 280 -8.38 -14.45 -3.79
C LYS A 280 -7.03 -14.23 -4.48
N ILE A 281 -6.18 -13.38 -3.92
CA ILE A 281 -4.82 -13.14 -4.44
C ILE A 281 -3.92 -14.37 -4.22
N THR A 282 -4.05 -15.06 -3.08
CA THR A 282 -3.19 -16.21 -2.73
C THR A 282 -3.73 -17.56 -3.21
N GLY A 283 -4.84 -17.60 -3.94
CA GLY A 283 -5.36 -18.82 -4.58
C GLY A 283 -5.82 -19.94 -3.64
N GLU A 284 -6.00 -19.69 -2.33
CA GLU A 284 -6.48 -20.72 -1.40
C GLU A 284 -7.99 -20.94 -1.55
N THR A 285 -8.35 -21.89 -2.40
CA THR A 285 -9.69 -22.46 -2.51
C THR A 285 -10.09 -23.14 -1.21
N VAL A 286 -11.01 -22.54 -0.45
CA VAL A 286 -11.63 -23.22 0.69
C VAL A 286 -12.57 -24.30 0.15
N THR A 287 -12.16 -25.56 0.23
CA THR A 287 -13.06 -26.70 0.18
C THR A 287 -14.07 -26.55 1.30
N GLY A 288 -15.28 -26.11 0.93
CA GLY A 288 -16.40 -25.89 1.83
C GLY A 288 -16.81 -27.17 2.54
N THR A 289 -16.92 -27.05 3.86
CA THR A 289 -17.55 -27.96 4.81
C THR A 289 -18.80 -28.65 4.24
N LYS A 290 -18.76 -29.99 4.20
CA LYS A 290 -19.85 -30.90 3.88
C LYS A 290 -21.15 -30.51 4.63
N ARG A 291 -22.15 -30.02 3.91
CA ARG A 291 -23.56 -30.21 4.28
C ARG A 291 -24.11 -31.39 3.49
N LYS A 292 -24.61 -32.35 4.26
CA LYS A 292 -25.24 -33.60 3.87
C LYS A 292 -26.51 -33.30 3.06
N ILE A 293 -26.54 -33.67 1.78
CA ILE A 293 -27.76 -33.80 0.99
C ILE A 293 -27.69 -35.14 0.26
N THR A 294 -28.74 -35.92 0.44
CA THR A 294 -29.00 -37.28 -0.07
C THR A 294 -29.07 -37.29 -1.62
N PRO A 295 -28.67 -38.37 -2.30
CA PRO A 295 -28.58 -38.40 -3.76
C PRO A 295 -29.90 -38.86 -4.39
N GLU A 296 -30.38 -38.13 -5.40
CA GLU A 296 -31.24 -38.69 -6.43
C GLU A 296 -30.68 -38.27 -7.79
N ASP A 297 -30.36 -39.29 -8.59
CA ASP A 297 -29.98 -39.26 -10.00
C ASP A 297 -30.93 -38.38 -10.81
N GLN A 298 -30.41 -37.57 -11.75
CA GLN A 298 -30.74 -37.67 -13.18
C GLN A 298 -29.62 -37.03 -14.04
N ILE A 299 -29.30 -37.74 -15.11
CA ILE A 299 -28.29 -37.51 -16.13
C ILE A 299 -28.71 -36.37 -17.08
N SER A 300 -27.86 -35.38 -17.32
CA SER A 300 -27.80 -34.70 -18.63
C SER A 300 -26.47 -33.96 -18.86
N ASP A 301 -25.78 -34.41 -19.90
CA ASP A 301 -24.78 -33.76 -20.75
C ASP A 301 -23.62 -32.94 -20.17
N GLN A 302 -22.44 -33.48 -20.44
CA GLN A 302 -21.14 -32.86 -20.35
C GLN A 302 -21.02 -31.73 -21.39
N LEU A 303 -20.84 -30.50 -20.90
CA LEU A 303 -20.05 -29.48 -21.59
C LEU A 303 -19.07 -28.94 -20.56
N ALA A 304 -17.84 -29.47 -20.60
CA ALA A 304 -16.71 -28.95 -19.85
C ALA A 304 -16.47 -27.49 -20.27
N GLY A 305 -16.86 -26.54 -19.41
CA GLY A 305 -16.35 -25.18 -19.47
C GLY A 305 -14.89 -25.18 -19.02
N PRO A 306 -14.00 -24.40 -19.65
CA PRO A 306 -12.58 -24.44 -19.32
C PRO A 306 -12.39 -23.98 -17.87
N GLU A 307 -11.64 -24.77 -17.12
CA GLU A 307 -11.07 -24.38 -15.84
C GLU A 307 -10.47 -22.97 -15.99
N SER A 308 -10.95 -22.02 -15.19
CA SER A 308 -10.36 -20.69 -15.11
C SER A 308 -9.01 -20.82 -14.42
N THR A 309 -7.98 -21.07 -15.21
CA THR A 309 -6.59 -21.02 -14.77
C THR A 309 -6.29 -19.57 -14.39
N ASP A 310 -6.18 -19.28 -13.08
CA ASP A 310 -5.71 -18.01 -12.52
C ASP A 310 -4.20 -17.83 -12.82
N GLU A 311 -3.83 -17.89 -14.10
CA GLU A 311 -2.48 -17.70 -14.58
C GLU A 311 -2.19 -16.21 -14.72
N ILE A 312 -1.15 -15.75 -14.03
CA ILE A 312 -0.71 -14.36 -14.08
C ILE A 312 0.27 -14.19 -15.25
N TYR A 313 -0.12 -13.35 -16.21
CA TYR A 313 0.71 -12.99 -17.36
C TYR A 313 1.32 -11.59 -17.21
N ILE A 314 2.60 -11.44 -17.57
CA ILE A 314 3.30 -10.15 -17.53
C ILE A 314 3.22 -9.49 -18.91
N LEU A 315 2.56 -8.32 -18.98
CA LEU A 315 2.46 -7.52 -20.20
C LEU A 315 3.41 -6.31 -20.14
N HIS A 316 4.41 -6.28 -21.01
CA HIS A 316 5.32 -5.13 -21.13
C HIS A 316 4.67 -4.03 -21.97
N ILE A 317 4.53 -2.84 -21.40
CA ILE A 317 3.86 -1.69 -22.04
C ILE A 317 4.81 -0.50 -22.09
N ARG A 318 4.99 0.09 -23.28
CA ARG A 318 5.78 1.31 -23.47
C ARG A 318 4.90 2.56 -23.33
N GLY A 319 5.30 3.51 -22.49
CA GLY A 319 4.64 4.82 -22.36
C GLY A 319 3.56 4.85 -21.28
N LYS A 320 3.60 5.91 -20.46
CA LYS A 320 2.82 6.05 -19.23
C LYS A 320 1.31 6.10 -19.45
N GLU A 321 0.85 6.86 -20.44
CA GLU A 321 -0.58 7.03 -20.74
C GLU A 321 -1.23 5.70 -21.19
N ARG A 322 -0.53 4.93 -22.03
CA ARG A 322 -0.97 3.59 -22.46
C ARG A 322 -1.03 2.62 -21.28
N PHE A 323 -0.05 2.69 -20.38
CA PHE A 323 -0.06 1.89 -19.16
C PHE A 323 -1.24 2.25 -18.25
N GLU A 324 -1.52 3.53 -18.02
CA GLU A 324 -2.65 3.98 -17.18
C GLU A 324 -4.01 3.56 -17.76
N MET A 325 -4.18 3.62 -19.08
CA MET A 325 -5.37 3.12 -19.76
C MET A 325 -5.55 1.60 -19.56
N LEU A 326 -4.52 0.80 -19.88
CA LEU A 326 -4.58 -0.66 -19.74
C LEU A 326 -4.73 -1.10 -18.29
N ARG A 327 -4.12 -0.38 -17.35
CA ARG A 327 -4.28 -0.60 -15.91
C ARG A 327 -5.72 -0.36 -15.47
N THR A 328 -6.34 0.73 -15.92
CA THR A 328 -7.74 1.05 -15.62
C THR A 328 -8.69 -0.02 -16.17
N ILE A 329 -8.44 -0.49 -17.40
CA ILE A 329 -9.23 -1.57 -18.04
C ILE A 329 -9.10 -2.87 -17.23
N ASN A 330 -7.88 -3.28 -16.88
CA ASN A 330 -7.66 -4.50 -16.12
C ASN A 330 -8.33 -4.45 -14.73
N ALA A 331 -8.16 -3.35 -14.00
CA ALA A 331 -8.81 -3.14 -12.71
C ALA A 331 -10.35 -3.17 -12.81
N SER A 332 -10.92 -2.68 -13.92
CA SER A 332 -12.37 -2.73 -14.16
C SER A 332 -12.87 -4.15 -14.47
N LEU A 333 -12.08 -4.94 -15.22
CA LEU A 333 -12.39 -6.34 -15.53
C LEU A 333 -12.36 -7.20 -14.26
N GLU A 334 -11.34 -7.03 -13.42
CA GLU A 334 -11.26 -7.67 -12.10
C GLU A 334 -12.46 -7.30 -11.23
N LEU A 335 -12.85 -6.02 -11.20
CA LEU A 335 -14.01 -5.55 -10.45
C LEU A 335 -15.32 -6.20 -10.96
N MET A 336 -15.50 -6.34 -12.28
CA MET A 336 -16.67 -7.00 -12.85
C MET A 336 -16.75 -8.48 -12.47
N HIS A 337 -15.62 -9.20 -12.45
CA HIS A 337 -15.58 -10.59 -11.96
C HIS A 337 -15.89 -10.71 -10.46
N MET A 338 -15.65 -9.65 -9.69
CA MET A 338 -15.94 -9.60 -8.24
C MET A 338 -17.38 -9.20 -7.90
N MET A 339 -18.17 -8.73 -8.86
CA MET A 339 -19.54 -8.26 -8.62
C MET A 339 -20.58 -9.40 -8.70
N PRO A 340 -21.59 -9.43 -7.81
CA PRO A 340 -22.69 -10.39 -7.89
C PRO A 340 -23.49 -10.26 -9.21
N VAL A 341 -23.91 -11.38 -9.79
CA VAL A 341 -24.63 -11.45 -11.08
C VAL A 341 -25.85 -10.52 -11.14
N ALA A 342 -26.56 -10.36 -10.02
CA ALA A 342 -27.72 -9.47 -9.92
C ALA A 342 -27.39 -7.98 -10.11
N ASP A 343 -26.17 -7.55 -9.78
CA ASP A 343 -25.71 -6.17 -9.99
C ASP A 343 -25.03 -6.00 -11.35
N GLN A 344 -24.40 -7.06 -11.89
CA GLN A 344 -23.91 -7.07 -13.28
C GLN A 344 -25.06 -6.82 -14.28
N GLU A 345 -26.22 -7.46 -14.07
CA GLU A 345 -27.41 -7.29 -14.91
C GLU A 345 -27.91 -5.83 -14.88
N LYS A 346 -27.91 -5.19 -13.71
CA LYS A 346 -28.30 -3.77 -13.57
C LYS A 346 -27.37 -2.83 -14.33
N TYR A 347 -26.05 -3.07 -14.29
CA TYR A 347 -25.10 -2.29 -15.08
C TYR A 347 -25.25 -2.54 -16.59
N ARG A 348 -25.54 -3.78 -17.00
CA ARG A 348 -25.82 -4.12 -18.39
C ARG A 348 -27.08 -3.43 -18.91
N GLN A 349 -28.14 -3.40 -18.11
CA GLN A 349 -29.38 -2.68 -18.41
C GLN A 349 -29.17 -1.16 -18.47
N LYS A 350 -28.35 -0.60 -17.57
CA LYS A 350 -28.00 0.83 -17.56
C LYS A 350 -27.12 1.24 -18.75
N ARG A 351 -26.25 0.34 -19.23
CA ARG A 351 -25.45 0.55 -20.45
C ARG A 351 -26.32 0.58 -21.71
N ASN A 352 -27.33 -0.29 -21.78
CA ASN A 352 -28.24 -0.35 -22.93
C ASN A 352 -29.14 0.89 -23.01
N THR A 353 -29.56 1.45 -21.87
CA THR A 353 -30.31 2.72 -21.83
C THR A 353 -29.47 3.91 -22.30
N LEU A 354 -28.20 3.99 -21.89
CA LEU A 354 -27.28 5.04 -22.38
C LEU A 354 -27.00 4.94 -23.89
N LYS A 355 -26.97 3.72 -24.46
CA LYS A 355 -26.85 3.52 -25.91
C LYS A 355 -28.10 3.92 -26.69
N LEU A 356 -29.30 3.71 -26.12
CA LEU A 356 -30.54 4.18 -26.73
C LEU A 356 -30.62 5.71 -26.75
N ASP A 357 -30.19 6.39 -25.68
CA ASP A 357 -30.15 7.86 -25.64
C ASP A 357 -29.15 8.43 -26.65
N GLN A 358 -27.98 7.81 -26.82
CA GLN A 358 -26.98 8.24 -27.81
C GLN A 358 -27.44 8.04 -29.27
N ALA A 359 -28.27 7.02 -29.54
CA ALA A 359 -28.87 6.80 -30.87
C ALA A 359 -29.99 7.80 -31.19
N SER A 360 -30.63 8.40 -30.16
CA SER A 360 -31.68 9.41 -30.34
C SER A 360 -31.14 10.81 -30.68
N LEU A 361 -29.83 11.01 -30.57
CA LEU A 361 -29.12 12.28 -30.83
C LEU A 361 -28.43 12.33 -32.20
N GLN A 362 -28.99 11.69 -33.23
CA GLN A 362 -28.51 11.93 -34.59
C GLN A 362 -28.96 13.31 -35.11
N PRO A 363 -28.05 14.13 -35.69
CA PRO A 363 -28.41 15.44 -36.22
C PRO A 363 -29.23 15.27 -37.51
N LYS A 364 -30.46 15.79 -37.53
CA LYS A 364 -31.32 15.79 -38.71
C LYS A 364 -30.65 16.60 -39.83
N SER A 365 -30.33 15.94 -40.94
CA SER A 365 -29.79 16.53 -42.16
C SER A 365 -30.73 17.58 -42.74
N GLY A 366 -30.26 18.81 -42.89
CA GLY A 366 -30.97 19.88 -43.58
C GLY A 366 -30.81 19.83 -45.11
N LYS A 367 -31.91 20.06 -45.83
CA LYS A 367 -32.09 20.76 -47.14
C LYS A 367 -33.46 20.32 -47.71
N LYS A 368 -34.29 21.19 -48.31
CA LYS A 368 -34.00 22.10 -49.42
C LYS A 368 -34.92 23.34 -49.37
N ARG A 369 -34.37 24.53 -49.66
CA ARG A 369 -35.15 25.69 -50.11
C ARG A 369 -35.52 25.46 -51.58
N LEU A 370 -36.80 25.61 -51.91
CA LEU A 370 -37.26 25.77 -53.29
C LEU A 370 -36.61 27.03 -53.89
N LYS A 371 -36.12 26.91 -55.12
CA LYS A 371 -35.86 28.06 -55.99
C LYS A 371 -37.13 28.30 -56.79
N ASP A 372 -37.68 29.50 -56.68
CA ASP A 372 -38.68 30.00 -57.61
C ASP A 372 -38.03 30.19 -58.98
N SER A 373 -38.77 29.85 -60.03
CA SER A 373 -38.42 30.12 -61.43
C SER A 373 -39.65 30.77 -62.07
N ASP A 374 -39.41 31.98 -62.57
CA ASP A 374 -40.18 32.84 -63.49
C ASP A 374 -41.64 33.21 -63.18
#